data_AF-A0A1C4V3U2-F1
#
_entry.id   AF-A0A1C4V3U2-F1
#
_cell.length_a   1.000
_cell.length_b   1.000
_cell.length_c   1.000
_cell.angle_alpha   90.00
_cell.angle_beta   90.00
_cell.angle_gamma   90.00
#
_symmetry.space_group_name_H-M   'P 1'
#
loop_
_entity.id
_entity.type
_entity.pdbx_description
1 polymer ?
#
loop_
_entity_poly.entity_id
_entity_poly.type
_entity_poly.pdbx_seq_one_letter_code
_entity_poly.pdbx_strand_id
1 'polypeptide(L)'
;MPAPTSWPAQVVTVCFAAGDDADWFAAAEKVHARLHAHGTPARRYHVRHRRLIGWLTRFFGYYLLDAARRFGAVTLAAGGRKSRLDLTGTAAKATHHAGLRWRAWNTHIGATTKPARPWEDFLAQHLTDPTKITLNEARRRFEQQPRVLAMLASAFDPYELSVYQAGEATYVGLHWRIALVGDALITTDGRVLSPASDSVADRFRFLNEACGYLRNLRPDARVCAVAIA
;
A
#
# COMPACT_ATOMS: atom_id res chain seq x y z
N MET A 1 14.40 -16.86 0.29
CA MET A 1 14.19 -16.35 1.66
C MET A 1 13.47 -15.02 1.58
N PRO A 2 12.30 -14.84 2.19
CA PRO A 2 11.75 -13.50 2.39
C PRO A 2 12.65 -12.78 3.41
N ALA A 3 13.11 -11.57 3.05
CA ALA A 3 13.89 -10.72 3.93
C ALA A 3 13.06 -10.33 5.17
N PRO A 4 13.69 -10.11 6.34
CA PRO A 4 13.00 -9.64 7.53
C PRO A 4 12.29 -8.32 7.20
N THR A 5 10.99 -8.29 7.39
CA THR A 5 10.14 -7.11 7.30
C THR A 5 10.59 -6.15 8.40
N SER A 6 11.43 -5.17 8.04
CA SER A 6 11.46 -3.89 8.76
C SER A 6 10.01 -3.43 8.90
N TRP A 7 9.64 -2.89 10.06
CA TRP A 7 8.35 -2.23 10.30
C TRP A 7 7.90 -1.54 9.01
N PRO A 8 6.68 -1.82 8.49
CA PRO A 8 6.36 -1.39 7.15
C PRO A 8 6.39 0.13 7.14
N ALA A 9 7.41 0.68 6.49
CA ALA A 9 7.49 2.11 6.25
C ALA A 9 6.17 2.50 5.58
N GLN A 10 5.37 3.32 6.26
CA GLN A 10 4.08 3.72 5.72
C GLN A 10 4.33 4.48 4.44
N VAL A 11 3.58 4.19 3.39
CA VAL A 11 3.76 4.86 2.09
C VAL A 11 2.68 5.90 1.91
N VAL A 12 3.09 7.16 1.87
CA VAL A 12 2.22 8.31 1.60
C VAL A 12 2.36 8.70 0.14
N THR A 13 1.24 8.81 -0.57
CA THR A 13 1.22 9.34 -1.94
C THR A 13 0.92 10.84 -1.93
N VAL A 14 1.83 11.64 -2.46
CA VAL A 14 1.70 13.09 -2.58
C VAL A 14 1.34 13.46 -4.02
N CYS A 15 0.25 14.21 -4.20
CA CYS A 15 -0.19 14.75 -5.47
C CYS A 15 0.19 16.24 -5.61
N PHE A 16 0.57 16.63 -6.82
CA PHE A 16 0.93 17.99 -7.19
C PHE A 16 0.06 18.45 -8.36
N ALA A 17 -0.33 19.71 -8.36
CA ALA A 17 -1.13 20.26 -9.44
C ALA A 17 -0.33 20.29 -10.74
N ALA A 18 -1.03 20.45 -11.86
CA ALA A 18 -0.39 20.61 -13.15
C ALA A 18 0.41 21.92 -13.17
N GLY A 19 1.70 21.83 -13.48
CA GLY A 19 2.59 22.99 -13.55
C GLY A 19 3.42 23.23 -12.29
N ASP A 20 3.04 22.65 -11.14
CA ASP A 20 3.84 22.71 -9.92
C ASP A 20 5.21 22.06 -10.14
N ASP A 21 6.23 22.66 -9.53
CA ASP A 21 7.52 22.02 -9.45
C ASP A 21 7.45 20.91 -8.39
N ALA A 22 7.18 19.69 -8.85
CA ALA A 22 7.21 18.52 -8.00
C ALA A 22 8.53 17.78 -8.18
N ASP A 23 9.35 17.85 -7.15
CA ASP A 23 10.46 16.94 -6.93
C ASP A 23 10.22 16.09 -5.67
N TRP A 24 11.20 15.25 -5.32
CA TRP A 24 11.06 14.40 -4.13
C TRP A 24 11.19 15.21 -2.83
N PHE A 25 11.96 16.31 -2.82
CA PHE A 25 12.14 17.17 -1.65
C PHE A 25 10.83 17.88 -1.29
N ALA A 26 10.15 18.46 -2.27
CA ALA A 26 8.83 19.06 -2.12
C ALA A 26 7.79 18.04 -1.64
N ALA A 27 7.92 16.77 -2.06
CA ALA A 27 7.06 15.70 -1.56
C ALA A 27 7.34 15.38 -0.10
N ALA A 28 8.62 15.29 0.28
CA ALA A 28 9.04 15.07 1.66
C ALA A 28 8.66 16.24 2.57
N GLU A 29 8.75 17.48 2.08
CA GLU A 29 8.34 18.68 2.81
C GLU A 29 6.83 18.70 3.05
N LYS A 30 6.01 18.39 2.04
CA LYS A 30 4.55 18.25 2.21
C LYS A 30 4.19 17.16 3.22
N VAL A 31 4.91 16.03 3.20
CA VAL A 31 4.74 14.96 4.19
C VAL A 31 5.12 15.44 5.59
N HIS A 32 6.26 16.13 5.74
CA HIS A 32 6.69 16.67 7.03
C HIS A 32 5.71 17.72 7.56
N ALA A 33 5.23 18.63 6.71
CA ALA A 33 4.30 19.69 7.09
C ALA A 33 2.92 19.16 7.51
N ARG A 34 2.49 17.99 7.01
CA ARG A 34 1.15 17.44 7.27
C ARG A 34 1.12 16.28 8.24
N LEU A 35 2.20 15.50 8.30
CA LEU A 35 2.28 14.26 9.08
C LEU A 35 3.41 14.31 10.12
N HIS A 36 4.18 15.40 10.18
CA HIS A 36 5.33 15.56 11.08
C HIS A 36 6.35 14.41 10.98
N ALA A 37 6.44 13.79 9.81
CA ALA A 37 7.29 12.63 9.54
C ALA A 37 8.35 12.95 8.49
N HIS A 38 9.50 12.28 8.58
CA HIS A 38 10.53 12.32 7.54
C HIS A 38 10.31 11.17 6.58
N GLY A 39 10.48 11.45 5.29
CA GLY A 39 10.17 10.49 4.25
C GLY A 39 11.28 10.34 3.22
N THR A 40 11.39 9.14 2.67
CA THR A 40 12.29 8.81 1.55
C THR A 40 11.46 8.39 0.32
N PRO A 41 11.94 8.60 -0.91
CA PRO A 41 11.20 8.20 -2.10
C PRO A 41 10.96 6.68 -2.14
N ALA A 42 9.71 6.27 -2.38
CA ALA A 42 9.28 4.89 -2.41
C ALA A 42 8.99 4.42 -3.84
N ARG A 43 9.92 3.69 -4.45
CA ARG A 43 9.81 3.21 -5.84
C ARG A 43 8.71 2.16 -6.00
N ARG A 44 7.54 2.59 -6.46
CA ARG A 44 6.35 1.73 -6.56
C ARG A 44 5.67 1.72 -7.91
N TYR A 45 5.78 2.82 -8.67
CA TYR A 45 5.01 2.98 -9.89
C TYR A 45 5.77 2.42 -11.08
N HIS A 46 5.12 1.54 -11.82
CA HIS A 46 5.62 1.15 -13.12
C HIS A 46 5.60 2.33 -14.09
N VAL A 47 6.59 2.40 -14.97
CA VAL A 47 6.70 3.47 -15.96
C VAL A 47 6.20 2.97 -17.31
N ARG A 48 5.41 3.80 -17.98
CA ARG A 48 4.83 3.48 -19.28
C ARG A 48 5.92 3.56 -20.35
N HIS A 49 6.26 2.42 -20.94
CA HIS A 49 7.16 2.36 -22.08
C HIS A 49 6.37 2.42 -23.40
N ARG A 50 6.67 3.39 -24.27
CA ARG A 50 6.20 3.35 -25.65
C ARG A 50 7.12 2.42 -26.45
N ARG A 51 6.57 1.29 -26.90
CA ARG A 51 7.31 0.21 -27.61
C ARG A 51 8.10 0.68 -28.84
N LEU A 52 7.68 1.77 -29.49
CA LEU A 52 8.27 2.23 -30.74
C LEU A 52 9.46 3.19 -30.58
N ILE A 53 9.80 3.62 -29.36
CA ILE A 53 10.80 4.68 -29.17
C ILE A 53 11.67 4.42 -27.93
N GLY A 54 12.28 3.23 -27.88
CA GLY A 54 13.15 2.82 -26.78
C GLY A 54 14.34 3.76 -26.55
N TRP A 55 14.95 4.30 -27.61
CA TRP A 55 16.13 5.18 -27.46
C TRP A 55 15.78 6.55 -26.86
N LEU A 56 14.61 7.14 -27.18
CA LEU A 56 14.21 8.43 -26.59
C LEU A 56 13.82 8.31 -25.11
N THR A 57 13.63 7.10 -24.56
CA THR A 57 13.43 6.90 -23.11
C THR A 57 14.61 7.34 -22.26
N ARG A 58 15.81 7.44 -22.85
CA ARG A 58 16.99 8.02 -22.21
C ARG A 58 16.79 9.50 -21.84
N PHE A 59 15.95 10.23 -22.58
CA PHE A 59 15.55 11.61 -22.32
C PHE A 59 14.16 11.74 -21.64
N PHE A 60 13.49 10.62 -21.31
CA PHE A 60 12.16 10.68 -20.65
C PHE A 60 12.23 10.62 -19.12
N GLY A 61 13.44 10.61 -18.53
CA GLY A 61 13.64 10.72 -17.08
C GLY A 61 13.25 12.07 -16.48
N TYR A 62 13.15 13.13 -17.29
CA TYR A 62 12.93 14.51 -16.85
C TYR A 62 11.60 14.79 -16.11
N TYR A 63 10.71 13.79 -16.01
CA TYR A 63 9.45 13.91 -15.27
C TYR A 63 9.17 12.69 -14.38
N LEU A 64 10.21 11.94 -14.01
CA LEU A 64 10.13 10.81 -13.09
C LEU A 64 10.94 11.14 -11.84
N LEU A 65 10.41 10.76 -10.69
CA LEU A 65 11.02 10.96 -9.39
C LEU A 65 11.62 9.63 -8.93
N ASP A 66 12.91 9.64 -8.61
CA ASP A 66 13.70 8.50 -8.17
C ASP A 66 13.46 7.22 -9.00
N ALA A 67 13.88 7.29 -10.27
CA ALA A 67 13.69 6.23 -11.26
C ALA A 67 14.72 5.11 -11.16
N ALA A 68 14.28 3.86 -10.99
CA ALA A 68 15.12 2.68 -11.08
C ALA A 68 15.23 2.16 -12.53
N ARG A 69 16.47 1.92 -12.97
CA ARG A 69 16.78 1.36 -14.28
C ARG A 69 17.11 -0.13 -14.18
N ARG A 70 16.57 -0.93 -15.09
CA ARG A 70 16.95 -2.33 -15.29
C ARG A 70 17.22 -2.56 -16.76
N PHE A 71 18.39 -3.10 -17.09
CA PHE A 71 18.85 -3.30 -18.47
C PHE A 71 18.71 -2.06 -19.37
N GLY A 72 19.05 -0.87 -18.86
CA GLY A 72 18.98 0.39 -19.60
C GLY A 72 17.59 1.04 -19.68
N ALA A 73 16.52 0.36 -19.26
CA ALA A 73 15.15 0.91 -19.25
C ALA A 73 14.71 1.31 -17.83
N VAL A 74 14.03 2.46 -17.68
CA VAL A 74 13.43 2.87 -16.40
C VAL A 74 12.17 2.05 -16.13
N THR A 75 12.20 1.13 -15.17
CA THR A 75 11.10 0.17 -14.96
C THR A 75 10.16 0.53 -13.81
N LEU A 76 10.69 1.24 -12.81
CA LEU A 76 9.99 1.67 -11.60
C LEU A 76 10.42 3.10 -11.26
N ALA A 77 9.50 3.87 -10.69
CA ALA A 77 9.77 5.21 -10.15
C ALA A 77 9.03 5.41 -8.83
N ALA A 78 9.57 6.27 -7.97
CA ALA A 78 8.83 6.74 -6.80
C ALA A 78 7.69 7.68 -7.20
N GLY A 79 7.83 8.36 -8.33
CA GLY A 79 6.80 9.27 -8.82
C GLY A 79 7.02 9.75 -10.23
N GLY A 80 6.14 10.65 -10.67
CA GLY A 80 6.24 11.35 -11.93
C GLY A 80 4.90 11.87 -12.43
N ARG A 81 4.89 12.40 -13.65
CA ARG A 81 3.65 12.79 -14.34
C ARG A 81 2.72 11.58 -14.47
N LYS A 82 1.45 11.73 -14.09
CA LYS A 82 0.45 10.65 -14.13
C LYS A 82 0.38 9.95 -15.49
N SER A 83 0.41 10.69 -16.59
CA SER A 83 0.41 10.16 -17.96
C SER A 83 1.62 9.26 -18.32
N ARG A 84 2.71 9.37 -17.57
CA ARG A 84 3.94 8.58 -17.72
C ARG A 84 3.98 7.37 -16.79
N LEU A 85 3.20 7.37 -15.73
CA LEU A 85 3.06 6.24 -14.83
C LEU A 85 2.07 5.23 -15.42
N ASP A 86 2.46 3.96 -15.42
CA ASP A 86 1.57 2.86 -15.74
C ASP A 86 0.85 2.38 -14.47
N LEU A 87 -0.15 3.17 -14.05
CA LEU A 87 -0.99 2.83 -12.90
C LEU A 87 -1.80 1.55 -13.15
N THR A 88 -2.18 1.29 -14.40
CA THR A 88 -2.93 0.07 -14.76
C THR A 88 -2.03 -1.16 -14.63
N GLY A 89 -0.81 -1.10 -15.16
CA GLY A 89 0.19 -2.15 -15.00
C GLY A 89 0.60 -2.37 -13.54
N THR A 90 0.70 -1.28 -12.76
CA THR A 90 0.95 -1.36 -11.30
C THR A 90 -0.17 -2.12 -10.59
N ALA A 91 -1.44 -1.77 -10.85
CA ALA A 91 -2.59 -2.45 -10.28
C ALA A 91 -2.70 -3.92 -10.75
N ALA A 92 -2.46 -4.20 -12.03
CA ALA A 92 -2.52 -5.56 -12.58
C ALA A 92 -1.45 -6.47 -11.96
N LYS A 93 -0.22 -5.97 -11.80
CA LYS A 93 0.85 -6.72 -11.15
C LYS A 93 0.57 -6.98 -9.68
N ALA A 94 0.07 -5.97 -8.96
CA ALA A 94 -0.34 -6.11 -7.57
C ALA A 94 -1.50 -7.12 -7.42
N THR A 95 -2.48 -7.08 -8.33
CA THR A 95 -3.59 -8.04 -8.41
C THR A 95 -3.05 -9.46 -8.55
N HIS A 96 -2.12 -9.69 -9.47
CA HIS A 96 -1.52 -10.99 -9.70
C HIS A 96 -0.78 -11.51 -8.46
N HIS A 97 0.10 -10.70 -7.86
CA HIS A 97 0.84 -11.10 -6.67
C HIS A 97 -0.06 -11.35 -5.46
N ALA A 98 -1.06 -10.50 -5.24
CA ALA A 98 -2.03 -10.68 -4.15
C ALA A 98 -2.86 -11.95 -4.35
N GLY A 99 -3.27 -12.26 -5.57
CA GLY A 99 -4.00 -13.49 -5.89
C GLY A 99 -3.15 -14.74 -5.60
N LEU A 100 -1.88 -14.74 -6.02
CA LEU A 100 -0.95 -15.83 -5.68
C LEU A 100 -0.77 -15.98 -4.16
N ARG A 101 -0.58 -14.88 -3.43
CA ARG A 101 -0.41 -14.89 -1.97
C ARG A 101 -1.67 -15.43 -1.26
N TRP A 102 -2.85 -14.98 -1.68
CA TRP A 102 -4.12 -15.47 -1.11
C TRP A 102 -4.33 -16.96 -1.40
N ARG A 103 -4.07 -17.43 -2.63
CA ARG A 103 -4.22 -18.85 -2.98
C ARG A 103 -3.24 -19.73 -2.21
N ALA A 104 -2.00 -19.27 -2.02
CA ALA A 104 -1.02 -19.96 -1.19
C ALA A 104 -1.50 -20.06 0.26
N TRP A 105 -1.96 -18.95 0.85
CA TRP A 105 -2.56 -18.94 2.19
C TRP A 105 -3.77 -19.90 2.28
N ASN A 106 -4.67 -19.84 1.31
CA ASN A 106 -5.88 -20.66 1.33
C ASN A 106 -5.55 -22.15 1.22
N THR A 107 -4.61 -22.51 0.35
CA THR A 107 -4.18 -23.91 0.16
C THR A 107 -3.52 -24.49 1.40
N HIS A 108 -2.63 -23.72 2.05
CA HIS A 108 -1.83 -24.23 3.18
C HIS A 108 -2.50 -24.06 4.54
N ILE A 109 -3.36 -23.05 4.70
CA ILE A 109 -3.89 -22.64 6.01
C ILE A 109 -5.42 -22.56 5.98
N GLY A 110 -5.98 -21.84 5.02
CA GLY A 110 -7.42 -21.58 4.94
C GLY A 110 -8.26 -22.86 4.84
N ALA A 111 -7.79 -23.82 4.05
CA ALA A 111 -8.43 -25.11 3.82
C ALA A 111 -8.16 -26.15 4.91
N THR A 112 -7.11 -25.99 5.70
CA THR A 112 -6.64 -27.00 6.69
C THR A 112 -7.02 -26.65 8.14
N THR A 113 -7.42 -25.41 8.40
CA THR A 113 -7.74 -24.92 9.75
C THR A 113 -9.18 -24.41 9.83
N LYS A 114 -9.77 -24.40 11.03
CA LYS A 114 -11.07 -23.74 11.23
C LYS A 114 -10.93 -22.21 11.13
N PRO A 115 -11.97 -21.48 10.68
CA PRO A 115 -12.01 -20.02 10.74
C PRO A 115 -11.67 -19.52 12.15
N ALA A 116 -10.79 -18.53 12.22
CA ALA A 116 -10.43 -17.85 13.46
C ALA A 116 -11.19 -16.53 13.57
N ARG A 117 -11.25 -16.00 14.79
CA ARG A 117 -11.72 -14.65 15.06
C ARG A 117 -10.63 -13.63 14.69
N PRO A 118 -11.00 -12.52 14.04
CA PRO A 118 -10.05 -11.50 13.61
C PRO A 118 -9.45 -10.73 14.81
N TRP A 119 -8.35 -10.01 14.63
CA TRP A 119 -7.69 -9.26 15.70
C TRP A 119 -8.61 -8.17 16.29
N GLU A 120 -9.39 -7.55 15.41
CA GLU A 120 -10.35 -6.49 15.69
C GLU A 120 -11.36 -6.89 16.79
N ASP A 121 -11.76 -8.16 16.83
CA ASP A 121 -12.65 -8.70 17.88
C ASP A 121 -12.01 -8.68 19.27
N PHE A 122 -10.71 -8.96 19.35
CA PHE A 122 -9.96 -8.97 20.61
C PHE A 122 -9.59 -7.56 21.03
N LEU A 123 -9.28 -6.69 20.07
CA LEU A 123 -9.06 -5.27 20.33
C LEU A 123 -10.33 -4.60 20.86
N ALA A 124 -11.50 -4.89 20.27
CA ALA A 124 -12.79 -4.37 20.75
C ALA A 124 -13.09 -4.79 22.20
N GLN A 125 -12.76 -6.03 22.58
CA GLN A 125 -12.89 -6.50 23.97
C GLN A 125 -12.01 -5.72 24.93
N HIS A 126 -10.75 -5.45 24.56
CA HIS A 126 -9.85 -4.62 25.35
C HIS A 126 -10.36 -3.18 25.48
N LEU A 127 -10.84 -2.57 24.40
CA LEU A 127 -11.35 -1.20 24.42
C LEU A 127 -12.64 -1.06 25.26
N THR A 128 -13.44 -2.12 25.36
CA THR A 128 -14.67 -2.13 26.16
C THR A 128 -14.38 -2.20 27.66
N ASP A 129 -13.41 -3.02 28.07
CA ASP A 129 -13.00 -3.15 29.48
C ASP A 129 -11.48 -3.38 29.59
N PRO A 130 -10.70 -2.27 29.59
CA PRO A 130 -9.24 -2.33 29.60
C PRO A 130 -8.66 -2.95 30.88
N THR A 131 -9.41 -2.90 31.97
CA THR A 131 -8.98 -3.41 33.28
C THR A 131 -9.12 -4.92 33.39
N LYS A 132 -10.13 -5.49 32.73
CA LYS A 132 -10.39 -6.93 32.71
C LYS A 132 -9.60 -7.68 31.65
N ILE A 133 -9.41 -7.07 30.47
CA ILE A 133 -8.64 -7.66 29.38
C ILE A 133 -7.56 -6.65 28.98
N THR A 134 -6.32 -6.92 29.38
CA THR A 134 -5.17 -6.13 28.97
C THR A 134 -4.88 -6.34 27.48
N LEU A 135 -4.17 -5.40 26.85
CA LEU A 135 -3.78 -5.54 25.44
C LEU A 135 -2.93 -6.80 25.19
N ASN A 136 -2.03 -7.14 26.13
CA ASN A 136 -1.21 -8.34 26.05
C ASN A 136 -2.05 -9.62 26.14
N GLU A 137 -3.08 -9.63 26.98
CA GLU A 137 -4.03 -10.73 27.08
C GLU A 137 -4.81 -10.90 25.77
N ALA A 138 -5.32 -9.80 25.21
CA ALA A 138 -6.02 -9.81 23.92
C ALA A 138 -5.13 -10.38 22.81
N ARG A 139 -3.86 -9.92 22.73
CA ARG A 139 -2.87 -10.43 21.76
C ARG A 139 -2.61 -11.92 21.95
N ARG A 140 -2.38 -12.37 23.20
CA ARG A 140 -2.15 -13.78 23.49
C ARG A 140 -3.33 -14.66 23.03
N ARG A 141 -4.57 -14.25 23.33
CA ARG A 141 -5.77 -15.00 22.92
C ARG A 141 -5.91 -15.07 21.40
N PHE A 142 -5.60 -13.97 20.71
CA PHE A 142 -5.61 -13.92 19.25
C PHE A 142 -4.57 -14.87 18.65
N GLU A 143 -3.33 -14.80 19.13
CA GLU A 143 -2.18 -15.58 18.64
C GLU A 143 -2.28 -17.08 18.94
N GLN A 144 -3.01 -17.47 19.99
CA GLN A 144 -3.24 -18.88 20.35
C GLN A 144 -4.22 -19.61 19.44
N GLN A 145 -4.91 -18.91 18.52
CA GLN A 145 -5.85 -19.56 17.61
C GLN A 145 -5.10 -20.47 16.61
N PRO A 146 -5.57 -21.70 16.33
CA PRO A 146 -4.86 -22.63 15.45
C PRO A 146 -4.51 -22.07 14.07
N ARG A 147 -5.44 -21.30 13.46
CA ARG A 147 -5.21 -20.63 12.17
C ARG A 147 -4.14 -19.56 12.25
N VAL A 148 -4.10 -18.79 13.35
CA VAL A 148 -3.11 -17.73 13.56
C VAL A 148 -1.73 -18.33 13.79
N LEU A 149 -1.63 -19.41 14.58
CA LEU A 149 -0.38 -20.17 14.73
C LEU A 149 0.13 -20.71 13.39
N ALA A 150 -0.75 -21.26 12.55
CA ALA A 150 -0.38 -21.74 11.22
C ALA A 150 0.12 -20.60 10.30
N MET A 151 -0.46 -19.40 10.40
CA MET A 151 0.02 -18.20 9.70
C MET A 151 1.40 -17.77 10.17
N LEU A 152 1.61 -17.68 11.48
CA LEU A 152 2.90 -17.35 12.08
C LEU A 152 3.99 -18.35 11.66
N ALA A 153 3.68 -19.65 11.68
CA ALA A 153 4.60 -20.70 11.26
C ALA A 153 4.94 -20.65 9.75
N SER A 154 4.06 -20.07 8.94
CA SER A 154 4.19 -20.00 7.48
C SER A 154 4.58 -18.60 6.97
N ALA A 155 5.04 -17.71 7.86
CA ALA A 155 5.42 -16.32 7.55
C ALA A 155 4.33 -15.48 6.87
N PHE A 156 3.05 -15.79 7.13
CA PHE A 156 1.95 -14.90 6.78
C PHE A 156 1.69 -13.93 7.93
N ASP A 157 1.32 -12.70 7.61
CA ASP A 157 0.95 -11.70 8.61
C ASP A 157 -0.42 -12.05 9.20
N PRO A 158 -0.50 -12.44 10.49
CA PRO A 158 -1.77 -12.78 11.10
C PRO A 158 -2.70 -11.57 11.26
N TYR A 159 -2.19 -10.33 11.29
CA TYR A 159 -3.02 -9.15 11.43
C TYR A 159 -3.79 -8.79 10.15
N GLU A 160 -3.47 -9.44 9.01
CA GLU A 160 -4.29 -9.40 7.78
C GLU A 160 -5.37 -10.50 7.75
N LEU A 161 -5.55 -11.28 8.82
CA LEU A 161 -6.44 -12.45 8.85
C LEU A 161 -7.87 -12.12 8.41
N SER A 162 -8.43 -10.98 8.84
CA SER A 162 -9.77 -10.53 8.46
C SER A 162 -9.92 -10.39 6.93
N VAL A 163 -8.88 -9.90 6.26
CA VAL A 163 -8.84 -9.75 4.80
C VAL A 163 -8.69 -11.09 4.09
N TYR A 164 -7.83 -11.99 4.59
CA TYR A 164 -7.70 -13.34 4.03
C TYR A 164 -9.02 -14.12 4.11
N GLN A 165 -9.69 -14.07 5.27
CA GLN A 165 -10.97 -14.75 5.51
C GLN A 165 -12.13 -14.15 4.71
N ALA A 166 -12.05 -12.87 4.32
CA ALA A 166 -13.04 -12.21 3.46
C ALA A 166 -12.96 -12.65 1.98
N GLY A 167 -11.99 -13.49 1.61
CA GLY A 167 -11.89 -14.15 0.30
C GLY A 167 -10.96 -13.46 -0.70
N GLU A 168 -10.68 -14.15 -1.81
CA GLU A 168 -9.68 -13.74 -2.81
C GLU A 168 -9.98 -12.35 -3.37
N ALA A 169 -11.23 -12.09 -3.76
CA ALA A 169 -11.62 -10.82 -4.36
C ALA A 169 -11.39 -9.63 -3.43
N THR A 170 -11.66 -9.81 -2.13
CA THR A 170 -11.42 -8.78 -1.10
C THR A 170 -9.92 -8.57 -0.90
N TYR A 171 -9.15 -9.64 -0.74
CA TYR A 171 -7.70 -9.56 -0.56
C TYR A 171 -7.00 -8.90 -1.75
N VAL A 172 -7.27 -9.39 -2.96
CA VAL A 172 -6.78 -8.81 -4.20
C VAL A 172 -7.22 -7.35 -4.33
N GLY A 173 -8.50 -7.09 -4.06
CA GLY A 173 -9.13 -5.77 -4.10
C GLY A 173 -8.43 -4.73 -3.22
N LEU A 174 -8.05 -5.13 -2.01
CA LEU A 174 -7.33 -4.29 -1.07
C LEU A 174 -5.91 -4.00 -1.58
N HIS A 175 -5.15 -5.04 -1.92
CA HIS A 175 -3.72 -4.91 -2.22
C HIS A 175 -3.44 -4.16 -3.52
N TRP A 176 -4.27 -4.28 -4.57
CA TRP A 176 -4.04 -3.48 -5.77
C TRP A 176 -4.28 -1.99 -5.52
N ARG A 177 -5.25 -1.63 -4.67
CA ARG A 177 -5.49 -0.23 -4.29
C ARG A 177 -4.38 0.31 -3.41
N ILE A 178 -3.93 -0.48 -2.43
CA ILE A 178 -2.75 -0.14 -1.62
C ILE A 178 -1.56 0.07 -2.54
N ALA A 179 -1.34 -0.76 -3.57
CA ALA A 179 -0.22 -0.60 -4.50
C ALA A 179 -0.24 0.72 -5.28
N LEU A 180 -1.42 1.33 -5.47
CA LEU A 180 -1.57 2.63 -6.13
C LEU A 180 -1.45 3.82 -5.16
N VAL A 181 -1.98 3.69 -3.96
CA VAL A 181 -2.17 4.83 -3.04
C VAL A 181 -1.21 4.75 -1.85
N GLY A 182 -0.98 3.56 -1.30
CA GLY A 182 -0.29 3.38 -0.02
C GLY A 182 -1.26 3.53 1.14
N ASP A 183 -0.76 4.08 2.25
CA ASP A 183 -1.44 4.17 3.54
C ASP A 183 -2.12 5.53 3.74
N ALA A 184 -1.66 6.56 3.04
CA ALA A 184 -2.30 7.87 2.99
C ALA A 184 -2.09 8.56 1.63
N LEU A 185 -2.93 9.54 1.32
CA LEU A 185 -2.80 10.39 0.13
C LEU A 185 -2.91 11.87 0.49
N ILE A 186 -1.93 12.67 0.10
CA ILE A 186 -1.99 14.13 0.16
C ILE A 186 -2.44 14.65 -1.20
N THR A 187 -3.61 15.29 -1.24
CA THR A 187 -4.19 15.84 -2.46
C THR A 187 -3.45 17.11 -2.92
N THR A 188 -3.74 17.60 -4.13
CA THR A 188 -3.13 18.82 -4.68
C THR A 188 -3.43 20.08 -3.86
N ASP A 189 -4.60 20.14 -3.22
CA ASP A 189 -5.04 21.18 -2.27
C ASP A 189 -4.48 20.96 -0.84
N GLY A 190 -3.73 19.89 -0.61
CA GLY A 190 -3.07 19.60 0.66
C GLY A 190 -3.95 18.89 1.70
N ARG A 191 -5.16 18.45 1.34
CA ARG A 191 -5.99 17.59 2.20
C ARG A 191 -5.32 16.22 2.34
N VAL A 192 -5.28 15.69 3.56
CA VAL A 192 -4.79 14.33 3.83
C VAL A 192 -5.98 13.38 3.83
N LEU A 193 -5.92 12.37 2.97
CA LEU A 193 -6.80 11.22 2.99
C LEU A 193 -6.08 10.08 3.68
N SER A 194 -6.67 9.55 4.74
CA SER A 194 -6.18 8.40 5.49
C SER A 194 -7.38 7.58 5.96
N PRO A 195 -7.19 6.30 6.29
CA PRO A 195 -8.26 5.52 6.91
C PRO A 195 -8.64 6.14 8.27
N ALA A 196 -9.93 6.08 8.62
CA ALA A 196 -10.43 6.59 9.91
C ALA A 196 -10.03 5.69 11.09
N SER A 197 -9.82 4.40 10.83
CA SER A 197 -9.31 3.41 11.76
C SER A 197 -8.60 2.28 11.00
N ASP A 198 -7.96 1.37 11.72
CA ASP A 198 -7.32 0.19 11.13
C ASP A 198 -8.32 -0.87 10.63
N SER A 199 -9.63 -0.62 10.76
CA SER A 199 -10.64 -1.55 10.27
C SER A 199 -10.54 -1.72 8.74
N VAL A 200 -10.75 -2.95 8.27
CA VAL A 200 -10.72 -3.26 6.83
C VAL A 200 -11.74 -2.41 6.07
N ALA A 201 -12.91 -2.14 6.67
CA ALA A 201 -13.95 -1.32 6.06
C ALA A 201 -13.51 0.14 5.85
N ASP A 202 -12.88 0.76 6.86
CA ASP A 202 -12.39 2.13 6.76
C ASP A 202 -11.22 2.23 5.78
N ARG A 203 -10.31 1.24 5.77
CA ARG A 203 -9.25 1.11 4.78
C ARG A 203 -9.81 1.05 3.35
N PHE A 204 -10.85 0.26 3.11
CA PHE A 204 -11.51 0.22 1.80
C PHE A 204 -12.17 1.54 1.43
N ARG A 205 -12.84 2.21 2.37
CA ARG A 205 -13.49 3.50 2.12
C ARG A 205 -12.45 4.55 1.69
N PHE A 206 -11.38 4.67 2.46
CA PHE A 206 -10.24 5.54 2.15
C PHE A 206 -9.64 5.19 0.77
N LEU A 207 -9.31 3.92 0.53
CA LEU A 207 -8.64 3.50 -0.70
C LEU A 207 -9.53 3.71 -1.94
N ASN A 208 -10.85 3.54 -1.81
CA ASN A 208 -11.80 3.84 -2.89
C ASN A 208 -11.86 5.34 -3.19
N GLU A 209 -11.93 6.19 -2.16
CA GLU A 209 -11.90 7.65 -2.33
C GLU A 209 -10.58 8.09 -2.98
N ALA A 210 -9.45 7.63 -2.44
CA ALA A 210 -8.12 7.99 -2.92
C ALA A 210 -7.85 7.49 -4.35
N CYS A 211 -8.29 6.27 -4.71
CA CYS A 211 -8.22 5.80 -6.10
C CYS A 211 -9.13 6.61 -7.03
N GLY A 212 -10.31 7.03 -6.57
CA GLY A 212 -11.21 7.92 -7.31
C GLY A 212 -10.55 9.27 -7.59
N TYR A 213 -9.94 9.87 -6.56
CA TYR A 213 -9.17 11.10 -6.67
C TYR A 213 -8.00 10.97 -7.67
N LEU A 214 -7.17 9.94 -7.51
CA LEU A 214 -6.04 9.66 -8.40
C LEU A 214 -6.48 9.46 -9.85
N ARG A 215 -7.63 8.81 -10.08
CA ARG A 215 -8.21 8.60 -11.42
C ARG A 215 -8.68 9.91 -12.05
N ASN A 216 -9.24 10.83 -11.27
CA ASN A 216 -9.74 12.13 -11.75
C ASN A 216 -8.64 13.21 -11.85
N LEU A 217 -7.46 12.96 -11.29
CA LEU A 217 -6.31 13.86 -11.39
C LEU A 217 -5.92 14.12 -12.86
N ARG A 218 -5.52 15.35 -13.20
CA ARG A 218 -5.13 15.70 -14.58
C ARG A 218 -3.96 14.83 -15.07
N PRO A 219 -3.85 14.49 -16.37
CA PRO A 219 -2.78 13.62 -16.88
C PRO A 219 -1.36 14.19 -16.74
N ASP A 220 -1.23 15.51 -16.64
CA ASP A 220 0.01 16.27 -16.47
C ASP A 220 0.35 16.58 -15.01
N ALA A 221 -0.57 16.33 -14.07
CA ALA A 221 -0.30 16.35 -12.65
C ALA A 221 0.78 15.32 -12.28
N ARG A 222 1.53 15.60 -11.21
CA ARG A 222 2.60 14.74 -10.73
C ARG A 222 2.17 14.03 -9.45
N VAL A 223 2.65 12.80 -9.29
CA VAL A 223 2.38 11.95 -8.13
C VAL A 223 3.72 11.44 -7.62
N CYS A 224 3.94 11.45 -6.31
CA CYS A 224 5.15 10.94 -5.68
C CYS A 224 4.77 10.05 -4.51
N ALA A 225 5.39 8.89 -4.38
CA ALA A 225 5.26 8.02 -3.22
C ALA A 225 6.45 8.21 -2.30
N VAL A 226 6.15 8.38 -1.01
CA VAL A 226 7.10 8.68 0.05
C VAL A 226 6.92 7.64 1.14
N ALA A 227 7.96 6.89 1.46
CA ALA A 227 8.00 5.98 2.60
C ALA A 227 8.42 6.77 3.85
N ILE A 228 7.60 6.76 4.88
CA ILE A 228 7.88 7.36 6.19
C ILE A 228 8.20 6.29 7.23
N ALA A 229 9.09 6.63 8.17
CA ALA A 229 9.50 5.78 9.28
C ALA A 229 8.99 6.37 10.61
#